data_AF-A0AAN9GUC0-F1
#
_entry.id   AF-A0AAN9GUC0-F1
#
_cell.length_a   1.000
_cell.length_b   1.000
_cell.length_c   1.000
_cell.angle_alpha   90.00
_cell.angle_beta   90.00
_cell.angle_gamma   90.00
#
_symmetry.space_group_name_H-M   'P 1'
#
loop_
_entity.id
_entity.type
_entity.pdbx_description
1 polymer ?
#
loop_
_entity_poly.entity_id
_entity_poly.type
_entity_poly.pdbx_seq_one_letter_code
_entity_poly.pdbx_strand_id
1 'polypeptide(L)'
;MEENTVVVLVSSEDKTSVRPNKETDKNMDSILHQCGRKVCDFNKNLEQCDLIEQLITCHKSGPELQVYKHERSSHRTTSVEREIRNPRMAQEHIPGGNQAAIKKKNTLTIALLGQTGSGKSATGNTILRNHHFESFASSVPVTQVCQMAEETVCGIKIRVIDTPDFFDEDRKKQEKQIKKCKELGQPGPDVYLLVTELGRYTDGERAILPNIQRAFGADVVKETIVLFTSKEKLRGKTVSEYIKNTDTQLQELISTCGSRCHAFNNNDRNVSQVERLLEMILEMKRKNGNTDILEDYSYSKESEKRDCRIQ
;
A
#
# COMPACT_ATOMS: atom_id res chain seq x y z
N MET A 1 -11.84 28.65 17.36
CA MET A 1 -12.43 27.83 16.29
C MET A 1 -12.19 28.57 15.00
N GLU A 2 -11.52 27.92 14.06
CA GLU A 2 -10.55 28.51 13.12
C GLU A 2 -11.15 28.72 11.71
N GLU A 3 -10.56 29.65 10.94
CA GLU A 3 -10.94 30.18 9.61
C GLU A 3 -11.13 29.15 8.47
N ASN A 4 -11.01 27.84 8.73
CA ASN A 4 -11.13 26.77 7.75
C ASN A 4 -12.35 25.85 7.95
N THR A 5 -13.32 26.29 8.74
CA THR A 5 -14.52 25.49 9.03
C THR A 5 -15.60 25.72 7.97
N VAL A 6 -16.04 24.67 7.28
CA VAL A 6 -17.22 24.69 6.38
C VAL A 6 -18.41 24.06 7.10
N VAL A 7 -19.52 24.79 7.17
CA VAL A 7 -20.75 24.28 7.81
C VAL A 7 -21.59 23.58 6.75
N VAL A 8 -21.81 22.27 6.93
CA VAL A 8 -22.64 21.45 6.04
C VAL A 8 -24.02 21.33 6.64
N LEU A 9 -25.02 21.90 5.95
CA LEU A 9 -26.42 21.74 6.34
C LEU A 9 -26.97 20.51 5.64
N VAL A 10 -27.39 19.50 6.41
CA VAL A 10 -27.94 18.26 5.87
C VAL A 10 -29.46 18.34 5.95
N SER A 11 -30.11 18.65 4.83
CA SER A 11 -31.57 18.68 4.77
C SER A 11 -32.12 17.26 4.67
N SER A 12 -32.96 16.87 5.62
CA SER A 12 -33.65 15.58 5.61
C SER A 12 -34.99 15.69 4.89
N GLU A 13 -34.93 15.73 3.56
CA GLU A 13 -35.98 15.53 2.56
C GLU A 13 -37.28 16.36 2.59
N ASP A 14 -37.63 16.86 1.40
CA ASP A 14 -38.93 17.25 0.87
C ASP A 14 -39.96 17.85 1.84
N LYS A 15 -39.88 19.16 2.11
CA LYS A 15 -41.09 19.99 2.30
C LYS A 15 -40.94 21.40 1.74
N THR A 16 -41.75 21.64 0.71
CA THR A 16 -42.34 22.95 0.39
C THR A 16 -42.80 23.69 1.65
N SER A 17 -42.36 24.93 1.80
CA SER A 17 -42.86 25.94 2.74
C SER A 17 -43.00 25.54 4.21
N VAL A 18 -42.00 25.84 5.03
CA VAL A 18 -42.21 26.12 6.46
C VAL A 18 -41.39 27.35 6.82
N ARG A 19 -42.05 28.40 7.33
CA ARG A 19 -41.41 29.65 7.74
C ARG A 19 -40.41 29.38 8.89
N PRO A 20 -39.19 29.96 8.87
CA PRO A 20 -38.21 29.71 9.93
C PRO A 20 -38.71 30.23 11.29
N ASN A 21 -38.49 29.42 12.32
CA ASN A 21 -38.77 29.76 13.70
C ASN A 21 -37.68 30.73 14.19
N LYS A 22 -38.05 31.95 14.62
CA LYS A 22 -37.15 33.08 14.92
C LYS A 22 -36.05 32.81 15.97
N GLU A 23 -36.13 31.70 16.70
CA GLU A 23 -35.17 31.33 17.75
C GLU A 23 -34.08 30.37 17.23
N THR A 24 -34.39 29.58 16.19
CA THR A 24 -33.44 28.71 15.50
C THR A 24 -32.45 29.51 14.64
N ASP A 25 -32.87 30.69 14.16
CA ASP A 25 -32.07 31.58 13.31
C ASP A 25 -30.89 32.24 14.07
N LYS A 26 -31.04 32.58 15.36
CA LYS A 26 -29.98 33.31 16.10
C LYS A 26 -28.76 32.45 16.42
N ASN A 27 -28.99 31.19 16.80
CA ASN A 27 -27.89 30.25 17.06
C ASN A 27 -27.20 29.85 15.76
N MET A 28 -27.97 29.67 14.69
CA MET A 28 -27.41 29.37 13.37
C MET A 28 -26.60 30.56 12.86
N ASP A 29 -27.10 31.79 12.94
CA ASP A 29 -26.34 33.00 12.55
C ASP A 29 -25.06 33.18 13.36
N SER A 30 -25.06 32.85 14.65
CA SER A 30 -23.84 32.90 15.48
C SER A 30 -22.80 31.87 15.03
N ILE A 31 -23.22 30.65 14.69
CA ILE A 31 -22.34 29.60 14.17
C ILE A 31 -21.81 29.98 12.80
N LEU A 32 -22.68 30.47 11.91
CA LEU A 32 -22.30 30.93 10.58
C LEU A 32 -21.34 32.12 10.63
N HIS A 33 -21.52 33.04 11.56
CA HIS A 33 -20.59 34.16 11.76
C HIS A 33 -19.22 33.68 12.28
N GLN A 34 -19.18 32.70 13.18
CA GLN A 34 -17.92 32.12 13.67
C GLN A 34 -17.18 31.29 12.60
N CYS A 35 -17.91 30.70 11.65
CA CYS A 35 -17.36 29.87 10.58
C CYS A 35 -17.18 30.62 9.24
N GLY A 36 -17.17 31.96 9.26
CA GLY A 36 -16.90 32.76 8.05
C GLY A 36 -17.96 32.67 6.96
N ARG A 37 -19.21 32.31 7.32
CA ARG A 37 -20.39 32.17 6.45
C ARG A 37 -20.23 31.19 5.27
N LYS A 38 -19.27 30.26 5.35
CA LYS A 38 -19.09 29.19 4.36
C LYS A 38 -20.10 28.07 4.62
N VAL A 39 -21.17 28.03 3.83
CA VAL A 39 -22.28 27.08 3.98
C VAL A 39 -22.49 26.32 2.69
N CYS A 40 -22.59 25.00 2.82
CA CYS A 40 -22.95 24.12 1.72
C CYS A 40 -24.19 23.30 2.12
N ASP A 41 -25.26 23.37 1.31
CA ASP A 41 -26.54 22.67 1.54
C ASP A 41 -26.48 21.29 0.85
N PHE A 42 -26.62 20.23 1.65
CA PHE A 42 -26.43 18.85 1.22
C PHE A 42 -27.77 18.14 1.06
N ASN A 43 -28.01 17.64 -0.15
CA ASN A 43 -29.13 16.75 -0.47
C ASN A 43 -28.65 15.29 -0.43
N LYS A 44 -29.37 14.44 0.31
CA LYS A 44 -29.05 13.01 0.52
C LYS A 44 -29.03 12.16 -0.76
N ASN A 45 -29.47 12.71 -1.89
CA ASN A 45 -29.54 12.04 -3.19
C ASN A 45 -28.33 12.31 -4.12
N LEU A 46 -27.25 12.94 -3.64
CA LEU A 46 -26.01 13.17 -4.40
C LEU A 46 -25.05 11.95 -4.31
N GLU A 47 -24.38 11.61 -5.41
CA GLU A 47 -23.33 10.58 -5.40
C GLU A 47 -22.07 11.07 -4.67
N GLN A 48 -21.31 10.15 -4.08
CA GLN A 48 -20.24 10.45 -3.10
C GLN A 48 -19.07 11.26 -3.69
N CYS A 49 -18.83 11.17 -5.00
CA CYS A 49 -17.80 11.94 -5.70
C CYS A 49 -18.17 13.43 -5.82
N ASP A 50 -19.45 13.74 -6.01
CA ASP A 50 -19.94 15.12 -6.17
C ASP A 50 -19.83 15.92 -4.85
N LEU A 51 -19.91 15.22 -3.71
CA LEU A 51 -19.76 15.82 -2.38
C LEU A 51 -18.34 16.36 -2.14
N ILE A 52 -17.32 15.60 -2.53
CA ILE A 52 -15.92 16.00 -2.34
C ILE A 52 -15.58 17.19 -3.25
N GLU A 53 -16.02 17.17 -4.51
CA GLU A 53 -15.83 18.30 -5.42
C GLU A 53 -16.55 19.57 -4.95
N GLN A 54 -17.77 19.46 -4.42
CA GLN A 54 -18.49 20.59 -3.86
C GLN A 54 -17.80 21.15 -2.61
N LEU A 55 -17.32 20.30 -1.69
CA LEU A 55 -16.59 20.74 -0.49
C LEU A 55 -15.28 21.44 -0.84
N ILE A 56 -14.53 20.92 -1.82
CA ILE A 56 -13.31 21.55 -2.33
C ILE A 56 -13.63 22.90 -2.98
N THR A 57 -14.75 23.01 -3.69
CA THR A 57 -15.18 24.25 -4.35
C THR A 57 -15.67 25.30 -3.34
N CYS A 58 -16.45 24.90 -2.34
CA CYS A 58 -16.92 25.72 -1.21
C CYS A 58 -15.75 26.24 -0.37
N HIS A 59 -14.69 25.44 -0.23
CA HIS A 59 -13.47 25.85 0.47
C HIS A 59 -12.64 26.89 -0.31
N LYS A 60 -12.64 26.79 -1.65
CA LYS A 60 -11.87 27.66 -2.56
C LYS A 60 -12.58 28.96 -2.95
N SER A 61 -13.90 29.05 -2.81
CA SER A 61 -14.67 30.25 -3.11
C SER A 61 -14.74 31.19 -1.90
N GLY A 62 -14.72 32.50 -2.15
CA GLY A 62 -14.89 33.53 -1.13
C GLY A 62 -16.29 33.47 -0.48
N PRO A 63 -16.58 34.33 0.52
CA PRO A 63 -17.78 34.22 1.34
C PRO A 63 -19.02 34.71 0.57
N GLU A 64 -19.55 33.89 -0.32
CA GLU A 64 -20.88 34.08 -0.92
C GLU A 64 -21.66 32.76 -0.94
N LEU A 65 -22.93 32.85 -0.55
CA LEU A 65 -23.87 31.75 -0.47
C LEU A 65 -24.20 31.25 -1.89
N GLN A 66 -23.69 30.10 -2.32
CA GLN A 66 -24.03 29.52 -3.63
C GLN A 66 -24.94 28.31 -3.49
N VAL A 67 -26.20 28.47 -3.92
CA VAL A 67 -27.19 27.39 -4.00
C VAL A 67 -27.10 26.75 -5.39
N TYR A 68 -26.53 25.55 -5.49
CA TYR A 68 -26.44 24.80 -6.75
C TYR A 68 -27.62 23.82 -6.91
N LYS A 69 -28.34 23.90 -8.03
CA LYS A 69 -29.32 22.89 -8.45
C LYS A 69 -28.74 22.10 -9.62
N HIS A 70 -28.77 20.77 -9.53
CA HIS A 70 -28.26 19.87 -10.56
C HIS A 70 -29.36 19.54 -11.58
N GLU A 71 -29.22 19.98 -12.83
CA GLU A 71 -30.07 19.55 -13.96
C GLU A 71 -29.31 18.51 -14.81
N ARG A 72 -29.98 17.39 -15.08
CA ARG A 72 -29.47 16.32 -15.97
C ARG A 72 -29.48 16.80 -17.42
N SER A 73 -28.36 16.64 -18.12
CA SER A 73 -28.32 16.72 -19.59
C SER A 73 -27.59 15.53 -20.20
N SER A 74 -28.26 14.96 -21.20
CA SER A 74 -27.88 13.89 -22.10
C SER A 74 -27.12 14.44 -23.33
N HIS A 75 -26.54 13.55 -24.15
CA HIS A 75 -25.94 13.74 -25.52
C HIS A 75 -24.44 14.08 -25.53
N ARG A 76 -23.58 13.65 -26.47
CA ARG A 76 -23.56 12.67 -27.59
C ARG A 76 -22.10 12.69 -28.12
N THR A 77 -21.71 11.63 -28.80
CA THR A 77 -20.45 11.34 -29.52
C THR A 77 -19.86 12.49 -30.35
N THR A 78 -18.53 12.65 -30.38
CA THR A 78 -17.75 12.92 -31.62
C THR A 78 -16.27 12.57 -31.47
N SER A 79 -15.76 11.91 -32.51
CA SER A 79 -14.40 11.49 -32.81
C SER A 79 -13.40 12.63 -32.91
N VAL A 80 -12.14 12.39 -32.52
CA VAL A 80 -10.97 12.92 -33.24
C VAL A 80 -9.84 11.89 -33.19
N GLU A 81 -9.62 11.22 -34.33
CA GLU A 81 -8.38 10.50 -34.65
C GLU A 81 -7.24 11.51 -34.82
N ARG A 82 -6.05 11.23 -34.26
CA ARG A 82 -4.78 11.63 -34.89
C ARG A 82 -3.72 10.56 -34.70
N GLU A 83 -3.28 10.06 -35.85
CA GLU A 83 -2.15 9.18 -36.10
C GLU A 83 -0.84 9.73 -35.51
N ILE A 84 -0.05 8.87 -34.85
CA ILE A 84 1.41 8.97 -34.94
C ILE A 84 1.98 7.59 -35.27
N ARG A 85 2.87 7.65 -36.25
CA ARG A 85 3.31 6.64 -37.21
C ARG A 85 4.39 5.74 -36.60
N ASN A 86 4.26 4.44 -36.84
CA ASN A 86 5.25 3.40 -36.60
C ASN A 86 6.33 3.46 -37.71
N PRO A 87 7.63 3.29 -37.41
CA PRO A 87 8.55 2.71 -38.37
C PRO A 87 9.18 1.42 -37.83
N ARG A 88 8.96 0.32 -38.57
CA ARG A 88 9.67 -0.95 -38.40
C ARG A 88 10.99 -0.94 -39.19
N MET A 89 11.94 -1.72 -38.65
CA MET A 89 13.04 -2.49 -39.27
C MET A 89 14.40 -1.80 -39.47
N ALA A 90 15.37 -2.31 -38.71
CA ALA A 90 16.61 -2.86 -39.28
C ALA A 90 17.10 -4.01 -38.38
N GLN A 91 17.02 -5.24 -38.92
CA GLN A 91 17.79 -6.40 -38.45
C GLN A 91 19.19 -6.26 -39.02
N GLU A 92 20.21 -6.27 -38.15
CA GLU A 92 21.57 -6.62 -38.54
C GLU A 92 21.98 -7.90 -37.81
N HIS A 93 22.25 -8.94 -38.60
CA HIS A 93 22.95 -10.15 -38.20
C HIS A 93 24.45 -9.90 -38.25
N ILE A 94 25.18 -10.15 -37.16
CA ILE A 94 26.60 -10.53 -37.19
C ILE A 94 26.84 -11.63 -36.14
N PRO A 95 27.57 -12.72 -36.46
CA PRO A 95 27.68 -13.92 -35.63
C PRO A 95 28.88 -13.86 -34.67
N GLY A 96 28.80 -14.59 -33.56
CA GLY A 96 29.96 -14.84 -32.70
C GLY A 96 29.58 -14.99 -31.24
N GLY A 97 29.84 -16.16 -30.67
CA GLY A 97 29.37 -16.56 -29.35
C GLY A 97 29.77 -15.60 -28.22
N ASN A 98 28.93 -15.56 -27.18
CA ASN A 98 29.33 -15.06 -25.88
C ASN A 98 28.61 -15.85 -24.80
N GLN A 99 29.41 -16.43 -23.91
CA GLN A 99 28.99 -16.91 -22.60
C GLN A 99 28.12 -15.81 -21.97
N ALA A 100 26.90 -16.18 -21.56
CA ALA A 100 26.00 -15.25 -20.90
C ALA A 100 26.71 -14.70 -19.65
N ALA A 101 27.20 -13.47 -19.73
CA ALA A 101 27.66 -12.73 -18.57
C ALA A 101 26.50 -12.73 -17.57
N ILE A 102 26.69 -13.38 -16.42
CA ILE A 102 25.74 -13.36 -15.32
C ILE A 102 25.58 -11.89 -14.92
N LYS A 103 24.49 -11.25 -15.34
CA LYS A 103 24.15 -9.90 -14.90
C LYS A 103 23.90 -9.99 -13.40
N LYS A 104 24.84 -9.49 -12.59
CA LYS A 104 24.63 -9.31 -11.15
C LYS A 104 23.35 -8.52 -10.92
N LYS A 105 22.47 -9.06 -10.08
CA LYS A 105 21.19 -8.42 -9.72
C LYS A 105 21.44 -7.45 -8.58
N ASN A 106 21.72 -6.20 -8.91
CA ASN A 106 21.99 -5.13 -7.92
C ASN A 106 20.73 -4.58 -7.25
N THR A 107 19.60 -5.30 -7.26
CA THR A 107 18.34 -4.80 -6.71
C THR A 107 17.58 -5.92 -6.01
N LEU A 108 17.40 -5.76 -4.71
CA LEU A 108 16.57 -6.65 -3.89
C LEU A 108 15.10 -6.30 -4.13
N THR A 109 14.35 -7.20 -4.74
CA THR A 109 12.93 -7.03 -5.03
C THR A 109 12.06 -7.76 -4.00
N ILE A 110 11.23 -7.00 -3.29
CA ILE A 110 10.34 -7.47 -2.23
C ILE A 110 8.90 -7.32 -2.71
N ALA A 111 8.12 -8.40 -2.67
CA ALA A 111 6.67 -8.33 -2.89
C ALA A 111 5.93 -8.46 -1.55
N LEU A 112 5.06 -7.52 -1.24
CA LEU A 112 4.23 -7.55 -0.04
C LEU A 112 2.92 -8.26 -0.36
N LEU A 113 2.58 -9.31 0.38
CA LEU A 113 1.36 -10.09 0.26
C LEU A 113 0.63 -10.08 1.60
N GLY A 114 -0.69 -10.23 1.61
CA GLY A 114 -1.46 -10.12 2.86
C GLY A 114 -2.86 -9.56 2.62
N GLN A 115 -3.68 -9.63 3.66
CA GLN A 115 -5.05 -9.12 3.59
C GLN A 115 -5.14 -7.60 3.51
N THR A 116 -6.31 -7.09 3.12
CA THR A 116 -6.67 -5.69 3.33
C THR A 116 -6.53 -5.34 4.82
N GLY A 117 -5.90 -4.19 5.11
CA GLY A 117 -5.71 -3.73 6.49
C GLY A 117 -4.54 -4.37 7.25
N SER A 118 -3.84 -5.38 6.71
CA SER A 118 -2.70 -6.01 7.42
C SER A 118 -1.46 -5.11 7.58
N GLY A 119 -1.46 -3.94 6.93
CA GLY A 119 -0.38 -2.95 7.03
C GLY A 119 0.69 -3.05 5.96
N LYS A 120 0.42 -3.69 4.81
CA LYS A 120 1.36 -3.82 3.67
C LYS A 120 1.98 -2.48 3.25
N SER A 121 1.17 -1.48 2.91
CA SER A 121 1.65 -0.17 2.45
C SER A 121 2.51 0.54 3.51
N ALA A 122 2.11 0.48 4.78
CA ALA A 122 2.89 1.00 5.89
C ALA A 122 4.25 0.28 6.02
N THR A 123 4.25 -1.06 5.92
CA THR A 123 5.47 -1.86 5.90
C THR A 123 6.38 -1.50 4.73
N GLY A 124 5.83 -1.29 3.54
CA GLY A 124 6.60 -0.86 2.37
C GLY A 124 7.29 0.48 2.60
N ASN A 125 6.56 1.44 3.19
CA ASN A 125 7.12 2.73 3.58
C ASN A 125 8.21 2.60 4.67
N THR A 126 8.02 1.71 5.66
CA THR A 126 9.04 1.43 6.68
C THR A 126 10.31 0.86 6.06
N ILE A 127 10.19 -0.11 5.13
CA ILE A 127 11.31 -0.73 4.43
C ILE A 127 12.08 0.30 3.60
N LEU A 128 11.36 1.11 2.81
CA LEU A 128 11.96 2.14 1.94
C LEU A 128 12.39 3.40 2.71
N ARG A 129 12.03 3.50 3.99
CA ARG A 129 12.27 4.66 4.85
C ARG A 129 11.71 5.98 4.31
N ASN A 130 10.64 5.89 3.52
CA ASN A 130 10.02 7.02 2.85
C ASN A 130 8.52 6.73 2.59
N HIS A 131 7.71 7.77 2.39
CA HIS A 131 6.26 7.66 2.22
C HIS A 131 5.88 7.51 0.74
N HIS A 132 6.14 6.33 0.15
CA HIS A 132 5.83 6.05 -1.25
C HIS A 132 4.39 5.55 -1.48
N PHE A 133 3.84 4.82 -0.52
CA PHE A 133 2.51 4.22 -0.60
C PHE A 133 1.54 4.92 0.35
N GLU A 134 0.33 5.18 -0.10
CA GLU A 134 -0.73 5.66 0.80
C GLU A 134 -1.02 4.62 1.87
N SER A 135 -1.01 5.04 3.13
CA SER A 135 -1.30 4.14 4.24
C SER A 135 -1.98 4.88 5.38
N PHE A 136 -3.28 4.64 5.51
CA PHE A 136 -4.13 5.21 6.55
C PHE A 136 -5.26 4.24 6.89
N ALA A 137 -5.84 4.41 8.08
CA ALA A 137 -6.99 3.61 8.50
C ALA A 137 -8.21 3.89 7.61
N SER A 138 -8.81 2.85 7.08
CA SER A 138 -9.98 2.93 6.20
C SER A 138 -10.84 1.68 6.39
N SER A 139 -12.16 1.82 6.25
CA SER A 139 -13.09 0.69 6.22
C SER A 139 -13.16 0.00 4.85
N VAL A 140 -12.52 0.59 3.83
CA VAL A 140 -12.42 0.07 2.46
C VAL A 140 -10.96 -0.03 2.01
N PRO A 141 -10.62 -0.90 1.04
CA PRO A 141 -9.25 -1.03 0.56
C PRO A 141 -8.71 0.30 0.01
N VAL A 142 -7.57 0.75 0.56
CA VAL A 142 -6.82 1.92 0.07
C VAL A 142 -6.05 1.52 -1.20
N THR A 143 -5.24 0.46 -1.11
CA THR A 143 -4.52 -0.10 -2.25
C THR A 143 -5.41 -1.01 -3.07
N GLN A 144 -5.80 -0.56 -4.27
CA GLN A 144 -6.64 -1.33 -5.20
C GLN A 144 -5.88 -1.93 -6.40
N VAL A 145 -4.64 -1.49 -6.63
CA VAL A 145 -3.79 -1.93 -7.72
C VAL A 145 -2.36 -2.12 -7.22
N CYS A 146 -1.60 -3.03 -7.83
CA CYS A 146 -0.18 -3.16 -7.49
C CYS A 146 0.59 -1.88 -7.80
N GLN A 147 1.39 -1.43 -6.83
CA GLN A 147 2.25 -0.26 -6.91
C GLN A 147 3.70 -0.68 -6.65
N MET A 148 4.66 0.07 -7.17
CA MET A 148 6.08 -0.22 -7.00
C MET A 148 6.83 1.07 -6.71
N ALA A 149 7.74 1.01 -5.74
CA ALA A 149 8.71 2.06 -5.45
C ALA A 149 10.10 1.45 -5.20
N GLU A 150 11.14 2.24 -5.37
CA GLU A 150 12.53 1.85 -5.16
C GLU A 150 13.25 2.90 -4.32
N GLU A 151 14.09 2.48 -3.39
CA GLU A 151 15.02 3.34 -2.64
C GLU A 151 16.32 2.60 -2.33
N THR A 152 17.37 3.36 -2.04
CA THR A 152 18.62 2.81 -1.48
C THR A 152 18.59 2.86 0.04
N VAL A 153 18.56 1.69 0.68
CA VAL A 153 18.47 1.55 2.14
C VAL A 153 19.56 0.60 2.62
N CYS A 154 20.31 1.00 3.65
CA CYS A 154 21.49 0.26 4.13
C CYS A 154 22.49 -0.05 3.00
N GLY A 155 22.65 0.89 2.07
CA GLY A 155 23.45 0.78 0.85
C GLY A 155 22.99 -0.26 -0.19
N ILE A 156 21.83 -0.90 -0.01
CA ILE A 156 21.22 -1.78 -1.02
C ILE A 156 20.12 -1.04 -1.75
N LYS A 157 20.06 -1.18 -3.08
CA LYS A 157 18.88 -0.77 -3.84
C LYS A 157 17.73 -1.76 -3.61
N ILE A 158 16.67 -1.32 -2.95
CA ILE A 158 15.50 -2.13 -2.63
C ILE A 158 14.33 -1.67 -3.49
N ARG A 159 13.70 -2.62 -4.19
CA ARG A 159 12.39 -2.44 -4.83
C ARG A 159 11.32 -3.08 -3.95
N VAL A 160 10.28 -2.33 -3.61
CA VAL A 160 9.10 -2.87 -2.94
C VAL A 160 7.90 -2.80 -3.87
N ILE A 161 7.18 -3.92 -3.98
CA ILE A 161 5.91 -4.03 -4.68
C ILE A 161 4.81 -4.14 -3.62
N ASP A 162 4.05 -3.06 -3.45
CA ASP A 162 2.83 -3.07 -2.63
C ASP A 162 1.68 -3.64 -3.47
N THR A 163 0.83 -4.42 -2.83
CA THR A 163 -0.24 -5.17 -3.51
C THR A 163 -1.60 -4.90 -2.87
N PRO A 164 -2.70 -4.96 -3.63
CA PRO A 164 -4.02 -5.09 -3.05
C PRO A 164 -4.15 -6.48 -2.37
N ASP A 165 -5.22 -6.69 -1.62
CA ASP A 165 -5.61 -8.05 -1.28
C ASP A 165 -6.05 -8.79 -2.56
N PHE A 166 -5.22 -9.70 -3.05
CA PHE A 166 -5.55 -10.46 -4.25
C PHE A 166 -6.76 -11.37 -4.07
N PHE A 167 -7.10 -11.75 -2.84
CA PHE A 167 -7.97 -12.90 -2.58
C PHE A 167 -9.34 -12.52 -2.00
N ASP A 168 -9.56 -11.22 -1.79
CA ASP A 168 -10.85 -10.62 -1.38
C ASP A 168 -11.59 -9.96 -2.56
N GLU A 169 -11.02 -10.03 -3.76
CA GLU A 169 -11.55 -9.40 -4.98
C GLU A 169 -12.23 -10.42 -5.91
N ASP A 170 -12.99 -9.92 -6.89
CA ASP A 170 -13.51 -10.79 -7.95
C ASP A 170 -12.35 -11.48 -8.70
N ARG A 171 -12.58 -12.71 -9.18
CA ARG A 171 -11.55 -13.55 -9.80
C ARG A 171 -10.82 -12.87 -10.97
N LYS A 172 -11.50 -12.07 -11.81
CA LYS A 172 -10.85 -11.40 -12.95
C LYS A 172 -9.92 -10.29 -12.47
N LYS A 173 -10.34 -9.51 -11.47
CA LYS A 173 -9.50 -8.46 -10.87
C LYS A 173 -8.32 -9.09 -10.14
N GLN A 174 -8.52 -10.18 -9.40
CA GLN A 174 -7.45 -10.99 -8.81
C GLN A 174 -6.39 -11.40 -9.83
N GLU A 175 -6.79 -12.07 -10.92
CA GLU A 175 -5.86 -12.55 -11.95
C GLU A 175 -5.06 -11.40 -12.59
N LYS A 176 -5.71 -10.26 -12.83
CA LYS A 176 -5.07 -9.04 -13.34
C LYS A 176 -4.00 -8.51 -12.39
N GLN A 177 -4.29 -8.44 -11.09
CA GLN A 177 -3.34 -7.91 -10.10
C GLN A 177 -2.19 -8.88 -9.82
N ILE A 178 -2.44 -10.19 -9.78
CA ILE A 178 -1.37 -11.20 -9.70
C ILE A 178 -0.43 -11.08 -10.89
N LYS A 179 -0.98 -10.94 -12.11
CA LYS A 179 -0.17 -10.74 -13.32
C LYS A 179 0.66 -9.46 -13.21
N LYS A 180 0.05 -8.34 -12.79
CA LYS A 180 0.75 -7.07 -12.61
C LYS A 180 1.89 -7.18 -11.59
N CYS A 181 1.68 -7.87 -10.47
CA CYS A 181 2.71 -8.13 -9.47
C CYS A 181 3.89 -8.90 -10.06
N LYS A 182 3.63 -9.94 -10.87
CA LYS A 182 4.69 -10.71 -11.55
C LYS A 182 5.45 -9.88 -12.56
N GLU A 183 4.76 -9.01 -13.31
CA GLU A 183 5.38 -8.09 -14.27
C GLU A 183 6.31 -7.09 -13.57
N LEU A 184 5.87 -6.48 -12.46
CA LEU A 184 6.69 -5.55 -11.68
C LEU A 184 7.89 -6.24 -10.99
N GLY A 185 7.73 -7.53 -10.69
CA GLY A 185 8.73 -8.36 -10.02
C GLY A 185 9.79 -8.96 -10.94
N GLN A 186 9.74 -8.80 -12.27
CA GLN A 186 10.65 -9.53 -13.17
C GLN A 186 12.14 -9.35 -12.83
N PRO A 187 12.96 -10.43 -12.90
CA PRO A 187 12.63 -11.81 -13.35
C PRO A 187 11.78 -12.62 -12.35
N GLY A 188 11.66 -12.12 -11.13
CA GLY A 188 10.85 -12.64 -10.03
C GLY A 188 11.22 -11.89 -8.75
N PRO A 189 10.29 -11.68 -7.80
CA PRO A 189 10.63 -11.17 -6.49
C PRO A 189 11.70 -12.05 -5.82
N ASP A 190 12.64 -11.40 -5.15
CA ASP A 190 13.64 -12.09 -4.35
C ASP A 190 13.02 -12.60 -3.05
N VAL A 191 12.05 -11.89 -2.50
CA VAL A 191 11.36 -12.32 -1.29
C VAL A 191 9.91 -11.89 -1.34
N TYR A 192 9.06 -12.74 -0.78
CA TYR A 192 7.68 -12.42 -0.50
C TYR A 192 7.54 -12.19 1.00
N LEU A 193 7.01 -11.03 1.39
CA LEU A 193 6.65 -10.78 2.78
C LEU A 193 5.16 -11.02 2.92
N LEU A 194 4.79 -12.06 3.67
CA LEU A 194 3.41 -12.29 4.04
C LEU A 194 3.08 -11.48 5.29
N VAL A 195 2.49 -10.30 5.06
CA VAL A 195 2.18 -9.31 6.08
C VAL A 195 0.85 -9.65 6.75
N THR A 196 0.90 -9.89 8.06
CA THR A 196 -0.23 -10.20 8.94
C THR A 196 -0.17 -9.29 10.16
N GLU A 197 -1.32 -8.86 10.68
CA GLU A 197 -1.36 -8.01 11.86
C GLU A 197 -1.26 -8.85 13.15
N LEU A 198 -0.50 -8.39 14.15
CA LEU A 198 -0.55 -9.02 15.47
C LEU A 198 -1.95 -8.93 16.08
N GLY A 199 -2.45 -10.10 16.49
CA GLY A 199 -3.73 -10.23 17.15
C GLY A 199 -4.43 -11.52 16.76
N ARG A 200 -5.68 -11.37 16.31
CA ARG A 200 -6.54 -12.49 15.90
C ARG A 200 -6.09 -13.01 14.54
N TYR A 201 -6.04 -14.32 14.39
CA TYR A 201 -5.82 -15.00 13.12
C TYR A 201 -7.16 -15.48 12.57
N THR A 202 -7.61 -14.88 11.47
CA THR A 202 -8.96 -15.04 10.93
C THR A 202 -9.05 -16.12 9.85
N ASP A 203 -10.26 -16.58 9.50
CA ASP A 203 -10.45 -17.56 8.43
C ASP A 203 -9.98 -17.08 7.07
N GLY A 204 -10.11 -15.77 6.79
CA GLY A 204 -9.51 -15.20 5.59
C GLY A 204 -7.98 -15.35 5.59
N GLU A 205 -7.33 -15.22 6.76
CA GLU A 205 -5.87 -15.30 6.84
C GLU A 205 -5.42 -16.76 6.69
N ARG A 206 -6.19 -17.70 7.22
CA ARG A 206 -5.98 -19.14 7.03
C ARG A 206 -5.98 -19.55 5.56
N ALA A 207 -6.82 -18.91 4.73
CA ALA A 207 -6.90 -19.19 3.30
C ALA A 207 -5.73 -18.61 2.47
N ILE A 208 -4.90 -17.73 3.05
CA ILE A 208 -3.94 -16.94 2.26
C ILE A 208 -2.78 -17.77 1.71
N LEU A 209 -2.24 -18.70 2.49
CA LEU A 209 -1.08 -19.49 2.09
C LEU A 209 -1.39 -20.40 0.88
N PRO A 210 -2.48 -21.20 0.88
CA PRO A 210 -2.89 -21.97 -0.30
C PRO A 210 -3.12 -21.10 -1.54
N ASN A 211 -3.67 -19.91 -1.33
CA ASN A 211 -3.96 -18.94 -2.38
C ASN A 211 -2.67 -18.37 -3.01
N ILE A 212 -1.67 -18.05 -2.19
CA ILE A 212 -0.35 -17.60 -2.65
C ILE A 212 0.37 -18.72 -3.41
N GLN A 213 0.35 -19.96 -2.91
CA GLN A 213 0.95 -21.11 -3.62
C GLN A 213 0.29 -21.36 -4.97
N ARG A 214 -1.03 -21.20 -5.07
CA ARG A 214 -1.76 -21.30 -6.35
C ARG A 214 -1.35 -20.20 -7.33
N ALA A 215 -1.17 -18.98 -6.83
CA ALA A 215 -0.85 -17.81 -7.64
C ALA A 215 0.60 -17.78 -8.13
N PHE A 216 1.56 -18.12 -7.25
CA PHE A 216 3.01 -17.93 -7.48
C PHE A 216 3.80 -19.23 -7.58
N GLY A 217 3.13 -20.39 -7.42
CA GLY A 217 3.74 -21.71 -7.43
C GLY A 217 4.05 -22.21 -6.01
N ALA A 218 4.11 -23.53 -5.83
CA ALA A 218 4.28 -24.15 -4.51
C ALA A 218 5.59 -23.74 -3.82
N ASP A 219 6.65 -23.49 -4.60
CA ASP A 219 7.97 -23.11 -4.11
C ASP A 219 8.05 -21.69 -3.55
N VAL A 220 7.01 -20.85 -3.73
CA VAL A 220 6.96 -19.49 -3.17
C VAL A 220 7.23 -19.45 -1.67
N VAL A 221 6.83 -20.50 -0.94
CA VAL A 221 7.02 -20.62 0.51
C VAL A 221 8.48 -20.66 0.91
N LYS A 222 9.39 -21.14 0.04
CA LYS A 222 10.84 -21.17 0.25
C LYS A 222 11.45 -19.76 0.25
N GLU A 223 10.79 -18.83 -0.43
CA GLU A 223 11.18 -17.41 -0.57
C GLU A 223 10.24 -16.48 0.23
N THR A 224 9.44 -17.03 1.15
CA THR A 224 8.49 -16.26 1.97
C THR A 224 8.99 -16.08 3.40
N ILE A 225 8.80 -14.87 3.92
CA ILE A 225 8.97 -14.51 5.34
C ILE A 225 7.62 -14.01 5.86
N VAL A 226 7.18 -14.49 7.03
CA VAL A 226 5.98 -13.96 7.69
C VAL A 226 6.35 -12.69 8.44
N LEU A 227 5.70 -11.58 8.11
CA LEU A 227 5.94 -10.29 8.77
C LEU A 227 4.72 -9.86 9.56
N PHE A 228 4.90 -9.76 10.87
CA PHE A 228 3.90 -9.26 11.79
C PHE A 228 3.93 -7.73 11.88
N THR A 229 2.79 -7.05 11.74
CA THR A 229 2.64 -5.61 12.02
C THR A 229 2.06 -5.38 13.41
N SER A 230 2.03 -4.13 13.85
CA SER A 230 1.53 -3.73 15.19
C SER A 230 2.32 -4.37 16.35
N LYS A 231 3.66 -4.45 16.22
CA LYS A 231 4.59 -5.06 17.18
C LYS A 231 4.43 -4.56 18.62
N GLU A 232 4.03 -3.30 18.81
CA GLU A 232 3.74 -2.71 20.11
C GLU A 232 2.66 -3.48 20.90
N LYS A 233 1.78 -4.23 20.22
CA LYS A 233 0.80 -5.13 20.85
C LYS A 233 1.44 -6.29 21.64
N LEU A 234 2.71 -6.62 21.41
CA LEU A 234 3.42 -7.65 22.17
C LEU A 234 3.70 -7.25 23.62
N ARG A 235 3.66 -5.95 23.95
CA ARG A 235 3.85 -5.42 25.33
C ARG A 235 5.08 -6.01 26.03
N GLY A 236 6.21 -6.06 25.33
CA GLY A 236 7.49 -6.56 25.85
C GLY A 236 7.75 -8.06 25.63
N LYS A 237 6.75 -8.84 25.18
CA LYS A 237 6.98 -10.23 24.77
C LYS A 237 7.74 -10.31 23.45
N THR A 238 8.46 -11.41 23.26
CA THR A 238 9.11 -11.68 21.97
C THR A 238 8.10 -12.24 20.96
N VAL A 239 8.42 -12.13 19.66
CA VAL A 239 7.61 -12.75 18.59
C VAL A 239 7.55 -14.28 18.77
N SER A 240 8.66 -14.90 19.21
CA SER A 240 8.70 -16.33 19.48
C SER A 240 7.75 -16.75 20.62
N GLU A 241 7.68 -15.97 21.71
CA GLU A 241 6.74 -16.21 22.80
C GLU A 241 5.28 -16.06 22.37
N TYR A 242 4.99 -15.10 21.48
CA TYR A 242 3.66 -14.96 20.89
C TYR A 242 3.28 -16.20 20.07
N ILE A 243 4.17 -16.64 19.16
CA ILE A 243 3.91 -17.78 18.28
C ILE A 243 3.69 -19.08 19.08
N LYS A 244 4.46 -19.32 20.14
CA LYS A 244 4.30 -20.52 20.98
C LYS A 244 2.89 -20.69 21.56
N ASN A 245 2.15 -19.59 21.72
CA ASN A 245 0.84 -19.55 22.36
C ASN A 245 -0.28 -19.14 21.39
N THR A 246 -0.03 -19.19 20.07
CA THR A 246 -1.00 -18.78 19.05
C THR A 246 -1.72 -19.96 18.40
N ASP A 247 -2.68 -19.66 17.53
CA ASP A 247 -3.42 -20.61 16.71
C ASP A 247 -2.50 -21.59 15.97
N THR A 248 -2.85 -22.88 15.96
CA THR A 248 -2.03 -23.95 15.37
C THR A 248 -1.84 -23.79 13.87
N GLN A 249 -2.81 -23.25 13.15
CA GLN A 249 -2.67 -23.02 11.70
C GLN A 249 -1.71 -21.86 11.40
N LEU A 250 -1.63 -20.86 12.28
CA LEU A 250 -0.61 -19.81 12.16
C LEU A 250 0.79 -20.38 12.43
N GLN A 251 0.93 -21.27 13.42
CA GLN A 251 2.19 -21.98 13.67
C GLN A 251 2.60 -22.83 12.45
N GLU A 252 1.66 -23.54 11.84
CA GLU A 252 1.88 -24.34 10.64
C GLU A 252 2.27 -23.49 9.43
N LEU A 253 1.62 -22.34 9.23
CA LEU A 253 1.96 -21.39 8.18
C LEU A 253 3.41 -20.90 8.33
N ILE A 254 3.80 -20.52 9.55
CA ILE A 254 5.17 -20.08 9.84
C ILE A 254 6.17 -21.22 9.63
N SER A 255 5.84 -22.43 10.08
CA SER A 255 6.68 -23.63 9.89
C SER A 255 6.86 -23.95 8.40
N THR A 256 5.79 -23.87 7.60
CA THR A 256 5.81 -24.06 6.14
C THR A 256 6.70 -23.02 5.46
N CYS A 257 6.73 -21.79 5.99
CA CYS A 257 7.67 -20.74 5.60
C CYS A 257 9.04 -20.89 6.29
N GLY A 258 9.45 -22.11 6.65
CA GLY A 258 10.76 -22.43 7.23
C GLY A 258 11.07 -21.73 8.55
N SER A 259 10.04 -21.46 9.35
CA SER A 259 10.12 -20.74 10.64
C SER A 259 10.67 -19.32 10.53
N ARG A 260 10.58 -18.71 9.34
CA ARG A 260 11.00 -17.32 9.11
C ARG A 260 9.89 -16.36 9.47
N CYS A 261 10.05 -15.65 10.59
CA CYS A 261 9.11 -14.63 11.01
C CYS A 261 9.82 -13.43 11.63
N HIS A 262 9.26 -12.24 11.41
CA HIS A 262 9.76 -10.99 11.99
C HIS A 262 8.58 -10.07 12.34
N ALA A 263 8.81 -9.02 13.14
CA ALA A 263 7.75 -8.08 13.50
C ALA A 263 8.20 -6.63 13.40
N PHE A 264 7.33 -5.80 12.82
CA PHE A 264 7.49 -4.37 12.64
C PHE A 264 6.52 -3.59 13.53
N ASN A 265 7.01 -2.48 14.09
CA ASN A 265 6.16 -1.36 14.49
C ASN A 265 6.32 -0.30 13.41
N ASN A 266 5.33 -0.15 12.52
CA ASN A 266 5.40 0.80 11.41
C ASN A 266 5.29 2.28 11.85
N ASN A 267 5.00 2.54 13.12
CA ASN A 267 5.05 3.89 13.70
C ASN A 267 6.44 4.22 14.28
N ASP A 268 7.34 3.24 14.36
CA ASP A 268 8.70 3.40 14.85
C ASP A 268 9.66 3.60 13.66
N ARG A 269 10.52 4.63 13.76
CA ARG A 269 11.53 4.95 12.74
C ARG A 269 12.86 4.20 12.95
N ASN A 270 12.91 3.29 13.93
CA ASN A 270 14.09 2.52 14.25
C ASN A 270 14.55 1.62 13.08
N VAL A 271 15.74 1.92 12.57
CA VAL A 271 16.36 1.26 11.41
C VAL A 271 16.64 -0.22 11.66
N SER A 272 16.88 -0.61 12.92
CA SER A 272 17.22 -2.00 13.27
C SER A 272 16.14 -3.02 12.90
N GLN A 273 14.88 -2.59 12.74
CA GLN A 273 13.81 -3.46 12.28
C GLN A 273 14.05 -3.88 10.82
N VAL A 274 14.44 -2.93 9.97
CA VAL A 274 14.75 -3.15 8.55
C VAL A 274 16.06 -3.91 8.40
N GLU A 275 17.11 -3.56 9.17
CA GLU A 275 18.39 -4.29 9.14
C GLU A 275 18.22 -5.79 9.48
N ARG A 276 17.43 -6.11 10.52
CA ARG A 276 17.13 -7.50 10.88
C ARG A 276 16.32 -8.23 9.82
N LEU A 277 15.41 -7.53 9.13
CA LEU A 277 14.68 -8.09 8.00
C LEU A 277 15.66 -8.45 6.87
N LEU A 278 16.58 -7.54 6.53
CA LEU A 278 17.59 -7.76 5.49
C LEU A 278 18.52 -8.92 5.85
N GLU A 279 18.98 -9.01 7.10
CA GLU A 279 19.76 -10.15 7.58
C GLU A 279 19.02 -11.48 7.40
N MET A 280 17.74 -11.53 7.74
CA MET A 280 16.90 -12.72 7.57
C MET A 280 16.72 -13.11 6.10
N ILE A 281 16.51 -12.12 5.21
CA ILE A 281 16.43 -12.34 3.77
C ILE A 281 17.73 -12.96 3.24
N LEU A 282 18.87 -12.44 3.67
CA LEU A 282 20.17 -12.92 3.22
C LEU A 282 20.48 -14.33 3.74
N GLU A 283 20.13 -14.63 4.98
CA GLU A 283 20.26 -15.98 5.53
C GLU A 283 19.37 -16.97 4.75
N MET A 284 18.14 -16.57 4.43
CA MET A 284 17.21 -17.35 3.60
C MET A 284 17.81 -17.60 2.22
N LYS A 285 18.31 -16.56 1.54
CA LYS A 285 18.92 -16.67 0.20
C LYS A 285 20.14 -17.59 0.18
N ARG A 286 21.01 -17.48 1.20
CA ARG A 286 22.16 -18.35 1.37
C ARG A 286 21.74 -19.82 1.52
N LYS A 287 20.71 -20.10 2.32
CA LYS A 287 20.17 -21.47 2.50
C LYS A 287 19.55 -22.02 1.20
N ASN A 288 18.99 -21.15 0.37
CA ASN A 288 18.42 -21.52 -0.93
C ASN A 288 19.46 -21.58 -2.07
N GLY A 289 20.75 -21.36 -1.78
CA GLY A 289 21.83 -21.41 -2.77
C GLY A 289 21.92 -20.21 -3.71
N ASN A 290 21.25 -19.11 -3.39
CA ASN A 290 21.28 -17.87 -4.18
C ASN A 290 22.18 -16.84 -3.49
N THR A 291 23.26 -16.43 -4.16
CA THR A 291 24.31 -15.59 -3.58
C THR A 291 24.43 -14.20 -4.21
N ASP A 292 23.66 -13.89 -5.24
CA ASP A 292 23.88 -12.68 -6.06
C ASP A 292 23.65 -11.38 -5.28
N ILE A 293 22.82 -11.41 -4.23
CA ILE A 293 22.46 -10.25 -3.40
C ILE A 293 23.39 -10.12 -2.15
N LEU A 294 24.15 -11.17 -1.82
CA LEU A 294 25.00 -11.22 -0.62
C LEU A 294 26.25 -10.34 -0.72
N GLU A 295 26.79 -10.16 -1.93
CA GLU A 295 28.00 -9.38 -2.14
C GLU A 295 27.76 -7.89 -1.91
N ASP A 296 26.66 -7.34 -2.43
CA ASP A 296 26.35 -5.90 -2.31
C ASP A 296 26.04 -5.50 -0.85
N TYR A 297 25.34 -6.35 -0.10
CA TYR A 297 25.06 -6.06 1.31
C TYR A 297 26.28 -6.16 2.23
N SER A 298 27.16 -7.13 1.97
CA SER A 298 28.38 -7.25 2.78
C SER A 298 29.30 -6.04 2.56
N TYR A 299 29.38 -5.57 1.30
CA TYR A 299 30.06 -4.32 0.97
C TYR A 299 29.44 -3.10 1.66
N SER A 300 28.12 -2.95 1.63
CA SER A 300 27.45 -1.79 2.25
C SER A 300 27.59 -1.76 3.77
N LYS A 301 27.47 -2.92 4.44
CA LYS A 301 27.72 -3.04 5.88
C LYS A 301 29.16 -2.69 6.26
N GLU A 302 30.13 -2.97 5.39
CA GLU A 302 31.51 -2.56 5.62
C GLU A 302 31.71 -1.06 5.41
N SER A 303 31.08 -0.44 4.40
CA SER A 303 31.19 1.02 4.20
C SER A 303 30.58 1.81 5.36
N GLU A 304 29.42 1.40 5.87
CA GLU A 304 28.79 2.06 7.03
C GLU A 304 29.64 1.95 8.30
N LYS A 305 30.40 0.85 8.47
CA LYS A 305 31.38 0.72 9.56
C LYS A 305 32.64 1.56 9.35
N ARG A 306 33.04 1.81 8.11
CA ARG A 306 34.23 2.62 7.77
C ARG A 306 33.95 4.11 7.94
N ASP A 307 32.74 4.57 7.64
CA ASP A 307 32.34 5.97 7.85
C ASP A 307 32.24 6.35 9.34
N CYS A 308 32.14 5.38 10.26
CA CYS A 308 32.28 5.59 11.71
C CYS A 308 33.75 5.60 12.22
N ARG A 309 34.76 5.51 11.34
CA ARG A 309 36.19 5.48 11.74
C ARG A 309 37.01 6.70 11.37
N ILE A 310 36.40 7.77 10.85
CA ILE A 310 37.11 9.04 10.60
C ILE A 310 36.27 10.23 11.07
N GLN A 311 36.38 10.55 12.37
CA GLN A 311 36.75 11.85 12.96
C GLN A 311 36.54 11.82 14.47
#